data_AF-E9SEG6-F1
#
_entry.id   AF-E9SEG6-F1
#
_cell.length_a   1.000
_cell.length_b   1.000
_cell.length_c   1.000
_cell.angle_alpha   90.00
_cell.angle_beta   90.00
_cell.angle_gamma   90.00
#
_symmetry.space_group_name_H-M   'P 1'
#
loop_
_entity.id
_entity.type
_entity.pdbx_description
1 polymer ?
#
loop_
_entity_poly.entity_id
_entity_poly.type
_entity_poly.pdbx_seq_one_letter_code
_entity_poly.pdbx_strand_id
1 'polypeptide(L)'
;MDKKTKVKKTIPDTICRVHRSGGYAVLSNCFVRSTNIGCDSIGLLGKINDLPPTWNFTIAGLVAICEDGETAIKSQLAELEQWGYVKKTLLMPNESPTGRISYLYDFYEYSELDDSIPKYDIEMETFTVDNATLNRVKKDSNFTIISAKLLRTNKIRNKLIGFMLKVLSLPNSWNFSMSGLKAICKEGKTAVHNAVNKLIDKGYLVRTKLLSNESVNNHFEYVYSFFDVPVSKEEADELEAETRRKAITIREGGKAKAAVSSAAEKQKVENPYLDTPPAETPLSEIQGQYNNNNTKQKNQLLCDKSSIIPPATKPTFNIPSVEKSAERVTDGYNAEEVEYFTEVVRDNLDYWHLGDWLCQDGRDGYAEADEIVGFIVDEICSPLPYTTLRGQAFPRAVIQSKMLKANIYMVENVLENMAKVDNIKDFRRYFISSLYNEV
;
A
#
# COMPACT_ATOMS: atom_id res chain seq x y z
N MET A 1 -21.07 22.46 1.38
CA MET A 1 -20.17 21.35 0.97
C MET A 1 -18.82 21.96 0.64
N ASP A 2 -17.97 22.12 1.66
CA ASP A 2 -16.65 22.71 1.49
C ASP A 2 -15.74 21.77 0.69
N LYS A 3 -15.18 22.30 -0.39
CA LYS A 3 -14.05 21.71 -1.10
C LYS A 3 -12.86 21.70 -0.14
N LYS A 4 -12.73 20.66 0.70
CA LYS A 4 -11.49 20.41 1.45
C LYS A 4 -10.38 20.21 0.42
N THR A 5 -9.56 21.24 0.26
CA THR A 5 -8.33 21.20 -0.52
C THR A 5 -7.50 20.02 -0.02
N LYS A 6 -7.33 18.97 -0.85
CA LYS A 6 -6.49 17.83 -0.50
C LYS A 6 -5.11 18.37 -0.10
N VAL A 7 -4.70 18.11 1.14
CA VAL A 7 -3.37 18.49 1.61
C VAL A 7 -2.35 17.80 0.70
N LYS A 8 -1.52 18.59 0.03
CA LYS A 8 -0.51 18.05 -0.87
C LYS A 8 0.58 17.38 -0.05
N LYS A 9 0.96 16.17 -0.47
CA LYS A 9 2.13 15.47 0.05
C LYS A 9 3.40 16.30 -0.15
N THR A 10 4.34 16.19 0.78
CA THR A 10 5.69 16.78 0.70
C THR A 10 6.44 16.26 -0.51
N ILE A 11 6.36 14.95 -0.73
CA ILE A 11 6.86 14.28 -1.92
C ILE A 11 5.72 13.48 -2.54
N PRO A 12 5.44 13.63 -3.84
CA PRO A 12 4.45 12.80 -4.51
C PRO A 12 4.88 11.34 -4.51
N ASP A 13 3.92 10.43 -4.37
CA ASP A 13 4.16 9.00 -4.57
C ASP A 13 4.68 8.76 -5.99
N THR A 14 5.55 7.77 -6.15
CA THR A 14 6.18 7.48 -7.44
C THR A 14 5.82 6.08 -7.93
N ILE A 15 5.41 6.00 -9.19
CA ILE A 15 5.28 4.73 -9.89
C ILE A 15 6.49 4.60 -10.82
N CYS A 16 7.47 3.78 -10.43
CA CYS A 16 8.68 3.54 -11.20
C CYS A 16 8.41 2.45 -12.26
N ARG A 17 8.11 2.89 -13.47
CA ARG A 17 7.87 2.00 -14.63
C ARG A 17 9.18 1.66 -15.33
N VAL A 18 9.33 0.41 -15.74
CA VAL A 18 10.49 0.00 -16.56
C VAL A 18 10.40 0.62 -17.95
N HIS A 19 11.55 0.95 -18.55
CA HIS A 19 11.66 1.56 -19.87
C HIS A 19 10.94 0.74 -20.96
N ARG A 20 10.22 1.43 -21.86
CA ARG A 20 9.29 0.85 -22.86
C ARG A 20 9.98 0.26 -24.11
N SER A 21 11.16 -0.35 -23.98
CA SER A 21 11.94 -0.84 -25.13
C SER A 21 11.63 -2.30 -25.54
N GLY A 22 10.75 -3.00 -24.82
CA GLY A 22 10.27 -4.34 -25.16
C GLY A 22 9.88 -5.19 -23.93
N GLY A 23 9.08 -6.24 -24.14
CA GLY A 23 8.67 -7.15 -23.06
C GLY A 23 7.60 -6.58 -22.12
N TYR A 24 6.59 -5.92 -22.69
CA TYR A 24 5.44 -5.38 -21.97
C TYR A 24 4.16 -6.13 -22.34
N ALA A 25 3.19 -6.11 -21.42
CA ALA A 25 1.83 -6.56 -21.65
C ALA A 25 0.89 -5.34 -21.66
N VAL A 26 -0.15 -5.39 -22.49
CA VAL A 26 -1.18 -4.35 -22.58
C VAL A 26 -2.46 -4.92 -21.98
N LEU A 27 -2.83 -4.46 -20.78
CA LEU A 27 -4.02 -4.97 -20.08
C LEU A 27 -5.17 -3.96 -20.17
N SER A 28 -6.40 -4.48 -20.28
CA SER A 28 -7.60 -3.65 -20.23
C SER A 28 -7.82 -3.14 -18.81
N ASN A 29 -8.10 -1.86 -18.63
CA ASN A 29 -8.47 -1.34 -17.32
C ASN A 29 -9.87 -1.79 -16.89
N CYS A 30 -10.66 -2.40 -17.79
CA CYS A 30 -11.98 -2.92 -17.48
C CYS A 30 -11.91 -3.94 -16.33
N PHE A 31 -11.12 -5.00 -16.44
CA PHE A 31 -10.99 -5.94 -15.32
C PHE A 31 -10.01 -5.44 -14.23
N VAL A 32 -8.93 -4.74 -14.60
CA VAL A 32 -7.88 -4.34 -13.63
C VAL A 32 -8.45 -3.40 -12.57
N ARG A 33 -9.33 -2.47 -12.96
CA ARG A 33 -9.91 -1.48 -12.05
C ARG A 33 -11.22 -1.93 -11.39
N SER A 34 -11.73 -3.13 -11.70
CA SER A 34 -12.93 -3.67 -11.05
C SER A 34 -12.82 -3.67 -9.53
N THR A 35 -13.86 -3.24 -8.83
CA THR A 35 -13.95 -3.32 -7.36
C THR A 35 -14.74 -4.56 -6.90
N ASN A 36 -15.31 -5.32 -7.84
CA ASN A 36 -16.14 -6.49 -7.57
C ASN A 36 -15.33 -7.79 -7.44
N ILE A 37 -14.21 -7.91 -8.17
CA ILE A 37 -13.27 -9.03 -8.09
C ILE A 37 -12.05 -8.69 -7.23
N GLY A 38 -11.51 -9.70 -6.53
CA GLY A 38 -10.33 -9.57 -5.67
C GLY A 38 -9.03 -9.39 -6.46
N CYS A 39 -7.98 -8.92 -5.78
CA CYS A 39 -6.66 -8.75 -6.38
C CYS A 39 -6.06 -10.10 -6.82
N ASP A 40 -6.42 -11.20 -6.17
CA ASP A 40 -6.02 -12.54 -6.57
C ASP A 40 -6.60 -12.94 -7.94
N SER A 41 -7.90 -12.75 -8.12
CA SER A 41 -8.58 -13.00 -9.41
C SER A 41 -8.09 -12.07 -10.52
N ILE A 42 -7.86 -10.79 -10.22
CA ILE A 42 -7.26 -9.83 -11.16
C ILE A 42 -5.84 -10.25 -11.55
N GLY A 43 -5.04 -10.71 -10.59
CA GLY A 43 -3.69 -11.19 -10.85
C GLY A 43 -3.68 -12.41 -11.78
N LEU A 44 -4.58 -13.37 -11.55
CA LEU A 44 -4.74 -14.54 -12.41
C LEU A 44 -5.18 -14.15 -13.82
N LEU A 45 -6.22 -13.32 -13.95
CA LEU A 45 -6.72 -12.87 -15.24
C LEU A 45 -5.67 -12.04 -16.01
N GLY A 46 -4.89 -11.22 -15.30
CA GLY A 46 -3.76 -10.49 -15.87
C GLY A 46 -2.70 -11.43 -16.46
N LYS A 47 -2.34 -12.51 -15.74
CA LYS A 47 -1.43 -13.55 -16.27
C LYS A 47 -1.99 -14.21 -17.51
N ILE A 48 -3.24 -14.66 -17.46
CA ILE A 48 -3.93 -15.36 -18.56
C ILE A 48 -3.91 -14.51 -19.85
N ASN A 49 -4.08 -13.20 -19.73
CA ASN A 49 -4.07 -12.29 -20.88
C ASN A 49 -2.67 -12.02 -21.47
N ASP A 50 -1.59 -12.26 -20.74
CA ASP A 50 -0.22 -12.20 -21.30
C ASP A 50 0.25 -13.54 -21.90
N LEU A 51 -0.46 -14.64 -21.63
CA LEU A 51 -0.13 -15.94 -22.21
C LEU A 51 -0.40 -15.96 -23.73
N PRO A 52 0.42 -16.69 -24.50
CA PRO A 52 0.14 -16.91 -25.91
C PRO A 52 -1.16 -17.72 -26.05
N PRO A 53 -1.90 -17.55 -27.16
CA PRO A 53 -3.09 -18.36 -27.42
C PRO A 53 -2.80 -19.85 -27.27
N THR A 54 -1.67 -20.34 -27.80
CA THR A 54 -1.25 -21.75 -27.79
C THR A 54 -0.95 -22.35 -26.41
N TRP A 55 -1.18 -21.63 -25.30
CA TRP A 55 -0.92 -22.13 -23.96
C TRP A 55 -1.97 -23.15 -23.50
N ASN A 56 -1.61 -24.01 -22.54
CA ASN A 56 -2.52 -24.94 -21.90
C ASN A 56 -3.20 -24.30 -20.69
N PHE A 57 -4.47 -23.94 -20.81
CA PHE A 57 -5.27 -23.27 -19.77
C PHE A 57 -5.99 -24.22 -18.78
N THR A 58 -5.54 -25.48 -18.66
CA THR A 58 -6.03 -26.35 -17.58
C THR A 58 -5.63 -25.80 -16.21
N ILE A 59 -6.32 -26.25 -15.16
CA ILE A 59 -5.96 -25.88 -13.78
C ILE A 59 -4.49 -26.20 -13.48
N ALA A 60 -3.98 -27.36 -13.93
CA ALA A 60 -2.57 -27.72 -13.76
C ALA A 60 -1.63 -26.75 -14.51
N GLY A 61 -2.00 -26.34 -15.73
CA GLY A 61 -1.25 -25.34 -16.50
C GLY A 61 -1.22 -23.96 -15.84
N LEU A 62 -2.34 -23.53 -15.24
CA LEU A 62 -2.43 -22.27 -14.50
C LEU A 62 -1.66 -22.32 -13.17
N VAL A 63 -1.69 -23.45 -12.45
CA VAL A 63 -0.88 -23.66 -11.24
C VAL A 63 0.61 -23.59 -11.56
N ALA A 64 1.06 -24.11 -12.70
CA ALA A 64 2.47 -24.11 -13.08
C ALA A 64 3.10 -22.71 -13.26
N ILE A 65 2.29 -21.67 -13.48
CA ILE A 65 2.73 -20.28 -13.70
C ILE A 65 2.50 -19.36 -12.49
N CYS A 66 1.93 -19.88 -11.41
CA CYS A 66 1.57 -19.13 -10.21
C CYS A 66 2.33 -19.66 -8.98
N GLU A 67 2.58 -18.80 -8.00
CA GLU A 67 3.00 -19.25 -6.65
C GLU A 67 1.81 -19.88 -5.89
N ASP A 68 0.58 -19.60 -6.34
CA ASP A 68 -0.66 -20.10 -5.76
C ASP A 68 -0.91 -21.58 -6.08
N GLY A 69 -1.39 -22.32 -5.08
CA GLY A 69 -1.76 -23.72 -5.24
C GLY A 69 -3.12 -23.94 -5.92
N GLU A 70 -3.42 -25.18 -6.25
CA GLU A 70 -4.64 -25.59 -6.98
C GLU A 70 -5.93 -25.05 -6.37
N THR A 71 -6.08 -25.11 -5.04
CA THR A 71 -7.27 -24.61 -4.33
C THR A 71 -7.46 -23.11 -4.53
N ALA A 72 -6.39 -22.33 -4.51
CA ALA A 72 -6.46 -20.88 -4.72
C ALA A 72 -6.83 -20.56 -6.17
N ILE A 73 -6.26 -21.25 -7.16
CA ILE A 73 -6.62 -21.08 -8.57
C ILE A 73 -8.10 -21.41 -8.81
N LYS A 74 -8.62 -22.50 -8.23
CA LYS A 74 -10.06 -22.83 -8.33
C LYS A 74 -10.94 -21.74 -7.73
N SER A 75 -10.56 -21.19 -6.57
CA SER A 75 -11.30 -20.10 -5.93
C SER A 75 -11.29 -18.83 -6.78
N GLN A 76 -10.15 -18.48 -7.38
CA GLN A 76 -10.01 -17.33 -8.27
C GLN A 76 -10.87 -17.50 -9.53
N LEU A 77 -10.85 -18.68 -10.16
CA LEU A 77 -11.70 -18.97 -11.31
C LEU A 77 -13.20 -18.92 -10.97
N ALA A 78 -13.60 -19.39 -9.78
CA ALA A 78 -14.99 -19.32 -9.34
C ALA A 78 -15.47 -17.87 -9.13
N GLU A 79 -14.62 -16.99 -8.58
CA GLU A 79 -14.95 -15.56 -8.48
C GLU A 79 -15.03 -14.90 -9.85
N LEU A 80 -14.10 -15.20 -10.76
CA LEU A 80 -14.16 -14.69 -12.14
C LEU A 80 -15.42 -15.18 -12.87
N GLU A 81 -15.86 -16.41 -12.63
CA GLU A 81 -17.09 -16.96 -13.20
C GLU A 81 -18.34 -16.27 -12.64
N GLN A 82 -18.38 -16.02 -11.33
CA GLN A 82 -19.46 -15.26 -10.68
C GLN A 82 -19.67 -13.88 -11.33
N TRP A 83 -18.58 -13.22 -11.71
CA TRP A 83 -18.62 -11.88 -12.30
C TRP A 83 -18.54 -11.88 -13.84
N GLY A 84 -18.69 -13.05 -14.49
CA GLY A 84 -18.78 -13.15 -15.95
C GLY A 84 -17.46 -12.96 -16.72
N TYR A 85 -16.33 -12.92 -16.03
CA TYR A 85 -15.00 -12.89 -16.65
C TYR A 85 -14.54 -14.27 -17.13
N VAL A 86 -15.16 -15.33 -16.63
CA VAL A 86 -14.90 -16.71 -17.06
C VAL A 86 -16.23 -17.43 -17.28
N LYS A 87 -16.31 -18.24 -18.32
CA LYS A 87 -17.34 -19.26 -18.48
C LYS A 87 -16.69 -20.62 -18.64
N LYS A 88 -17.16 -21.59 -17.86
CA LYS A 88 -16.62 -22.96 -17.89
C LYS A 88 -17.64 -23.91 -18.50
N THR A 89 -17.29 -24.52 -19.63
CA THR A 89 -18.13 -25.51 -20.32
C THR A 89 -17.55 -26.90 -20.12
N LEU A 90 -18.36 -27.84 -19.63
CA LEU A 90 -17.98 -29.25 -19.51
C LEU A 90 -18.03 -29.90 -20.91
N LEU A 91 -16.91 -30.50 -21.33
CA LEU A 91 -16.83 -31.27 -22.56
C LEU A 91 -16.89 -32.76 -22.23
N MET A 92 -17.81 -33.46 -22.87
CA MET A 92 -17.93 -34.92 -22.75
C MET A 92 -16.82 -35.62 -23.55
N PRO A 93 -16.52 -36.91 -23.29
CA PRO A 93 -15.45 -37.64 -23.99
C PRO A 93 -15.53 -37.61 -25.51
N ASN A 94 -16.73 -37.51 -26.08
CA ASN A 94 -16.96 -37.40 -27.53
C ASN A 94 -16.73 -35.99 -28.11
N GLU A 95 -16.68 -34.96 -27.26
CA GLU A 95 -16.49 -33.55 -27.65
C GLU A 95 -15.05 -33.08 -27.37
N SER A 96 -14.38 -33.74 -26.42
CA SER A 96 -13.02 -33.44 -26.00
C SER A 96 -11.98 -33.99 -26.98
N PRO A 97 -10.97 -33.20 -27.39
CA PRO A 97 -9.86 -33.67 -28.22
C PRO A 97 -9.09 -34.85 -27.61
N THR A 98 -9.18 -35.03 -26.29
CA THR A 98 -8.46 -36.07 -25.55
C THR A 98 -9.26 -37.37 -25.36
N GLY A 99 -10.52 -37.41 -25.77
CA GLY A 99 -11.39 -38.56 -25.50
C GLY A 99 -11.78 -38.74 -24.02
N ARG A 100 -11.57 -37.70 -23.19
CA ARG A 100 -11.85 -37.69 -21.75
C ARG A 100 -12.68 -36.47 -21.37
N ILE A 101 -13.40 -36.55 -20.26
CA ILE A 101 -14.10 -35.40 -19.69
C ILE A 101 -13.09 -34.27 -19.45
N SER A 102 -13.35 -33.10 -20.01
CA SER A 102 -12.49 -31.92 -19.89
C SER A 102 -13.33 -30.65 -19.74
N TYR A 103 -12.67 -29.52 -19.54
CA TYR A 103 -13.32 -28.22 -19.46
C TYR A 103 -12.75 -27.28 -20.51
N LEU A 104 -13.65 -26.58 -21.20
CA LEU A 104 -13.35 -25.44 -22.05
C LEU A 104 -13.61 -24.17 -21.25
N TYR A 105 -12.61 -23.28 -21.19
CA TYR A 105 -12.72 -22.01 -20.49
C TYR A 105 -12.82 -20.85 -21.48
N ASP A 106 -13.91 -20.10 -21.44
CA ASP A 106 -14.01 -18.83 -22.15
C ASP A 106 -13.66 -17.70 -21.19
N PHE A 107 -12.50 -17.07 -21.38
CA PHE A 107 -12.04 -15.92 -20.62
C PHE A 107 -12.44 -14.62 -21.32
N TYR A 108 -12.82 -13.61 -20.55
CA TYR A 108 -13.20 -12.29 -21.04
C TYR A 108 -12.39 -11.21 -20.31
N GLU A 109 -11.96 -10.17 -21.02
CA GLU A 109 -11.35 -8.99 -20.40
C GLU A 109 -12.36 -7.91 -19.98
N TYR A 110 -13.60 -8.04 -20.43
CA TYR A 110 -14.74 -7.21 -20.07
C TYR A 110 -15.93 -8.11 -19.77
N SER A 111 -16.70 -7.76 -18.74
CA SER A 111 -17.92 -8.45 -18.38
C SER A 111 -19.04 -7.45 -18.17
N GLU A 112 -20.19 -7.70 -18.80
CA GLU A 112 -21.39 -6.89 -18.59
C GLU A 112 -22.03 -7.08 -17.20
N LEU A 113 -21.67 -8.17 -16.50
CA LEU A 113 -22.12 -8.45 -15.14
C LEU A 113 -21.35 -7.62 -14.09
N ASP A 114 -20.17 -7.10 -14.46
CA ASP A 114 -19.39 -6.27 -13.57
C ASP A 114 -19.83 -4.80 -13.68
N ASP A 115 -20.69 -4.38 -12.77
CA ASP A 115 -21.21 -3.02 -12.70
C ASP A 115 -20.26 -2.01 -12.04
N SER A 116 -19.10 -2.45 -11.53
CA SER A 116 -18.09 -1.57 -10.95
C SER A 116 -17.28 -0.81 -11.98
N ILE A 117 -17.37 -1.21 -13.24
CA ILE A 117 -16.68 -0.59 -14.36
C ILE A 117 -17.69 0.15 -15.26
N PRO A 118 -17.33 1.32 -15.80
CA PRO A 118 -18.21 2.00 -16.74
C PRO A 118 -18.50 1.09 -17.95
N LYS A 119 -19.74 1.12 -18.43
CA LYS A 119 -20.11 0.41 -19.65
C LYS A 119 -19.53 1.19 -20.83
N TYR A 120 -18.65 0.53 -21.58
CA TYR A 120 -18.06 1.08 -22.79
C TYR A 120 -18.60 0.30 -23.99
N ASP A 121 -18.63 0.93 -25.16
CA ASP A 121 -18.82 0.22 -26.42
C ASP A 121 -17.50 -0.49 -26.76
N ILE A 122 -17.43 -1.78 -26.45
CA ILE A 122 -16.18 -2.55 -26.46
C ILE A 122 -16.20 -3.54 -27.63
N GLU A 123 -15.24 -3.38 -28.53
CA GLU A 123 -14.90 -4.41 -29.50
C GLU A 123 -13.97 -5.45 -28.86
N MET A 124 -14.33 -6.74 -28.96
CA MET A 124 -13.50 -7.86 -28.51
C MET A 124 -12.93 -8.65 -29.69
N GLU A 125 -11.68 -9.07 -29.56
CA GLU A 125 -11.00 -10.03 -30.43
C GLU A 125 -10.97 -11.40 -29.75
N THR A 126 -11.41 -12.42 -30.47
CA THR A 126 -11.50 -13.79 -29.98
C THR A 126 -10.34 -14.64 -30.48
N PHE A 127 -9.64 -15.29 -29.54
CA PHE A 127 -8.56 -16.23 -29.81
C PHE A 127 -8.90 -17.59 -29.22
N THR A 128 -9.04 -18.62 -30.05
CA THR A 128 -9.42 -19.98 -29.62
C THR A 128 -8.23 -20.93 -29.61
N VAL A 129 -8.21 -21.80 -28.62
CA VAL A 129 -7.32 -22.97 -28.48
C VAL A 129 -8.04 -24.16 -27.88
N ASP A 130 -7.39 -25.33 -27.90
CA ASP A 130 -7.98 -26.64 -27.56
C ASP A 130 -8.76 -26.67 -26.24
N ASN A 131 -8.35 -25.88 -25.25
CA ASN A 131 -8.99 -25.84 -23.93
C ASN A 131 -9.38 -24.44 -23.43
N ALA A 132 -9.28 -23.42 -24.27
CA ALA A 132 -9.74 -22.08 -23.91
C ALA A 132 -10.08 -21.19 -25.11
N THR A 133 -10.97 -20.24 -24.86
CA THR A 133 -11.23 -19.10 -25.72
C THR A 133 -10.86 -17.83 -24.96
N LEU A 134 -10.05 -16.95 -25.54
CA LEU A 134 -9.69 -15.66 -24.95
C LEU A 134 -10.39 -14.54 -25.73
N ASN A 135 -11.30 -13.82 -25.07
CA ASN A 135 -12.00 -12.67 -25.62
C ASN A 135 -11.36 -11.40 -25.05
N ARG A 136 -10.48 -10.79 -25.84
CA ARG A 136 -9.65 -9.65 -25.43
C ARG A 136 -10.23 -8.37 -25.97
N VAL A 137 -10.29 -7.32 -25.15
CA VAL A 137 -10.68 -5.99 -25.58
C VAL A 137 -9.62 -5.43 -26.54
N LYS A 138 -10.07 -4.88 -27.66
CA LYS A 138 -9.22 -4.12 -28.56
C LYS A 138 -8.61 -2.92 -27.83
N LYS A 139 -7.29 -2.79 -27.87
CA LYS A 139 -6.54 -1.82 -27.03
C LYS A 139 -6.40 -0.46 -27.72
N ASP A 140 -7.52 0.16 -28.09
CA ASP A 140 -7.52 1.53 -28.64
C ASP A 140 -7.56 2.61 -27.54
N SER A 141 -8.07 2.26 -26.36
CA SER A 141 -8.29 3.16 -25.24
C SER A 141 -8.38 2.39 -23.92
N ASN A 142 -8.36 3.11 -22.80
CA ASN A 142 -8.56 2.58 -21.44
C ASN A 142 -7.75 1.32 -21.10
N PHE A 143 -6.48 1.30 -21.46
CA PHE A 143 -5.55 0.21 -21.14
C PHE A 143 -4.39 0.71 -20.27
N THR A 144 -3.70 -0.23 -19.63
CA THR A 144 -2.44 0.01 -18.93
C THR A 144 -1.36 -0.87 -19.53
N ILE A 145 -0.21 -0.26 -19.82
CA ILE A 145 0.99 -0.97 -20.24
C ILE A 145 1.79 -1.30 -18.99
N ILE A 146 2.11 -2.57 -18.80
CA ILE A 146 2.88 -3.08 -17.67
C ILE A 146 4.04 -3.95 -18.15
N SER A 147 5.04 -4.15 -17.30
CA SER A 147 6.11 -5.10 -17.59
C SER A 147 5.60 -6.55 -17.62
N ALA A 148 5.86 -7.27 -18.71
CA ALA A 148 5.52 -8.69 -18.79
C ALA A 148 6.32 -9.53 -17.78
N LYS A 149 7.46 -9.01 -17.28
CA LYS A 149 8.23 -9.68 -16.21
C LYS A 149 7.42 -9.83 -14.92
N LEU A 150 6.60 -8.83 -14.59
CA LEU A 150 5.72 -8.86 -13.41
C LEU A 150 4.61 -9.92 -13.55
N LEU A 151 4.08 -10.12 -14.75
CA LEU A 151 3.08 -11.15 -15.00
C LEU A 151 3.70 -12.55 -15.08
N ARG A 152 4.88 -12.69 -15.68
CA ARG A 152 5.52 -14.00 -15.93
C ARG A 152 6.28 -14.56 -14.74
N THR A 153 6.48 -13.78 -13.68
CA THR A 153 7.13 -14.29 -12.46
C THR A 153 6.23 -15.28 -11.71
N ASN A 154 6.82 -16.37 -11.24
CA ASN A 154 6.21 -17.37 -10.35
C ASN A 154 6.62 -17.19 -8.88
N LYS A 155 7.32 -16.09 -8.56
CA LYS A 155 7.83 -15.79 -7.22
C LYS A 155 6.89 -14.94 -6.36
N ILE A 156 5.76 -14.52 -6.93
CA ILE A 156 4.75 -13.70 -6.25
C ILE A 156 3.37 -14.28 -6.51
N ARG A 157 2.59 -14.40 -5.43
CA ARG A 157 1.17 -14.79 -5.49
C ARG A 157 0.35 -13.79 -6.31
N ASN A 158 -0.70 -14.29 -6.94
CA ASN A 158 -1.61 -13.53 -7.79
C ASN A 158 -2.21 -12.33 -7.05
N LYS A 159 -2.48 -12.46 -5.74
CA LYS A 159 -2.96 -11.34 -4.91
C LYS A 159 -2.02 -10.13 -4.96
N LEU A 160 -0.71 -10.35 -4.89
CA LEU A 160 0.28 -9.26 -4.93
C LEU A 160 0.41 -8.71 -6.36
N ILE A 161 0.33 -9.59 -7.37
CA ILE A 161 0.32 -9.18 -8.77
C ILE A 161 -0.89 -8.28 -9.04
N GLY A 162 -2.12 -8.72 -8.77
CA GLY A 162 -3.30 -7.92 -9.06
C GLY A 162 -3.35 -6.62 -8.25
N PHE A 163 -2.81 -6.60 -7.03
CA PHE A 163 -2.60 -5.35 -6.29
C PHE A 163 -1.66 -4.40 -7.04
N MET A 164 -0.52 -4.90 -7.52
CA MET A 164 0.38 -4.11 -8.38
C MET A 164 -0.31 -3.66 -9.67
N LEU A 165 -1.08 -4.52 -10.34
CA LEU A 165 -1.81 -4.16 -11.56
C LEU A 165 -2.76 -2.99 -11.32
N LYS A 166 -3.51 -3.02 -10.21
CA LYS A 166 -4.38 -1.90 -9.80
C LYS A 166 -3.60 -0.62 -9.62
N VAL A 167 -2.53 -0.64 -8.82
CA VAL A 167 -1.69 0.53 -8.55
C VAL A 167 -1.10 1.09 -9.85
N LEU A 168 -0.54 0.23 -10.70
CA LEU A 168 0.09 0.62 -11.97
C LEU A 168 -0.92 1.20 -12.97
N SER A 169 -2.20 0.82 -12.87
CA SER A 169 -3.26 1.37 -13.71
C SER A 169 -3.65 2.79 -13.34
N LEU A 170 -3.26 3.30 -12.17
CA LEU A 170 -3.64 4.62 -11.69
C LEU A 170 -2.65 5.70 -12.18
N PRO A 171 -3.09 6.97 -12.24
CA PRO A 171 -2.19 8.07 -12.58
C PRO A 171 -1.16 8.30 -11.47
N ASN A 172 0.00 8.85 -11.84
CA ASN A 172 1.07 9.16 -10.87
C ASN A 172 0.63 10.17 -9.79
N SER A 173 -0.39 10.99 -10.09
CA SER A 173 -0.96 11.96 -9.15
C SER A 173 -1.94 11.35 -8.14
N TRP A 174 -2.19 10.03 -8.21
CA TRP A 174 -3.08 9.35 -7.27
C TRP A 174 -2.48 9.35 -5.85
N ASN A 175 -3.34 9.42 -4.83
CA ASN A 175 -2.88 9.33 -3.44
C ASN A 175 -2.79 7.86 -3.04
N PHE A 176 -1.56 7.34 -2.91
CA PHE A 176 -1.31 5.96 -2.52
C PHE A 176 -1.17 5.79 -1.00
N SER A 177 -1.80 6.67 -0.19
CA SER A 177 -1.97 6.43 1.24
C SER A 177 -2.61 5.07 1.50
N MET A 178 -2.46 4.51 2.71
CA MET A 178 -3.09 3.23 3.06
C MET A 178 -4.62 3.24 2.85
N SER A 179 -5.27 4.38 3.12
CA SER A 179 -6.69 4.61 2.82
C SER A 179 -6.98 4.62 1.31
N GLY A 180 -6.14 5.29 0.51
CA GLY A 180 -6.25 5.30 -0.95
C GLY A 180 -6.00 3.93 -1.59
N LEU A 181 -5.04 3.17 -1.08
CA LEU A 181 -4.76 1.78 -1.50
C LEU A 181 -5.90 0.84 -1.11
N LYS A 182 -6.53 1.02 0.06
CA LYS A 182 -7.72 0.26 0.45
C LYS A 182 -8.91 0.58 -0.45
N ALA A 183 -9.08 1.84 -0.84
CA ALA A 183 -10.25 2.27 -1.62
C ALA A 183 -10.31 1.65 -3.03
N ILE A 184 -9.18 1.21 -3.59
CA ILE A 184 -9.11 0.62 -4.93
C ILE A 184 -9.23 -0.92 -4.92
N CYS A 185 -9.24 -1.52 -3.73
CA CYS A 185 -9.25 -2.96 -3.51
C CYS A 185 -10.58 -3.42 -2.91
N LYS A 186 -11.00 -4.64 -3.26
CA LYS A 186 -12.11 -5.32 -2.59
C LYS A 186 -11.74 -5.74 -1.16
N GLU A 187 -10.44 -5.98 -0.94
CA GLU A 187 -9.91 -6.44 0.32
C GLU A 187 -9.96 -5.40 1.44
N GLY A 188 -10.10 -5.87 2.68
CA GLY A 188 -10.06 -5.02 3.88
C GLY A 188 -8.67 -4.45 4.19
N LYS A 189 -8.63 -3.45 5.08
CA LYS A 189 -7.42 -2.67 5.45
C LYS A 189 -6.24 -3.58 5.85
N THR A 190 -6.47 -4.60 6.68
CA THR A 190 -5.44 -5.56 7.11
C THR A 190 -4.85 -6.35 5.95
N ALA A 191 -5.69 -6.78 5.00
CA ALA A 191 -5.23 -7.54 3.85
C ALA A 191 -4.39 -6.67 2.89
N VAL A 192 -4.75 -5.40 2.73
CA VAL A 192 -3.98 -4.40 1.95
C VAL A 192 -2.66 -4.09 2.63
N HIS A 193 -2.66 -3.88 3.95
CA HIS A 193 -1.43 -3.68 4.73
C HIS A 193 -0.46 -4.87 4.58
N ASN A 194 -0.97 -6.10 4.72
CA ASN A 194 -0.18 -7.31 4.54
C ASN A 194 0.35 -7.46 3.10
N ALA A 195 -0.38 -6.99 2.09
CA ALA A 195 0.08 -6.98 0.71
C ALA A 195 1.24 -5.98 0.52
N VAL A 196 1.11 -4.79 1.09
CA VAL A 196 2.15 -3.75 1.09
C VAL A 196 3.44 -4.26 1.73
N ASN A 197 3.38 -4.83 2.94
CA ASN A 197 4.57 -5.36 3.61
C ASN A 197 5.24 -6.49 2.80
N LYS A 198 4.45 -7.41 2.25
CA LYS A 198 4.99 -8.48 1.39
C LYS A 198 5.63 -7.98 0.10
N LEU A 199 5.15 -6.86 -0.45
CA LEU A 199 5.77 -6.23 -1.62
C LEU A 199 7.08 -5.53 -1.24
N ILE A 200 7.16 -4.94 -0.04
CA ILE A 200 8.40 -4.38 0.51
C ILE A 200 9.43 -5.50 0.70
N ASP A 201 9.06 -6.59 1.36
CA ASP A 201 9.95 -7.74 1.60
C ASP A 201 10.49 -8.35 0.31
N LYS A 202 9.71 -8.31 -0.77
CA LYS A 202 10.08 -8.83 -2.08
C LYS A 202 10.74 -7.79 -3.00
N GLY A 203 10.93 -6.55 -2.54
CA GLY A 203 11.59 -5.47 -3.29
C GLY A 203 10.74 -4.80 -4.38
N TYR A 204 9.43 -5.07 -4.46
CA TYR A 204 8.54 -4.43 -5.44
C TYR A 204 7.96 -3.09 -4.97
N LEU A 205 8.18 -2.75 -3.71
CA LEU A 205 7.70 -1.52 -3.10
C LEU A 205 8.74 -0.99 -2.13
N VAL A 206 9.06 0.29 -2.23
CA VAL A 206 9.80 1.02 -1.18
C VAL A 206 8.83 2.00 -0.53
N ARG A 207 8.71 1.94 0.80
CA ARG A 207 7.87 2.84 1.59
C ARG A 207 8.76 3.68 2.50
N THR A 208 8.89 4.96 2.19
CA THR A 208 9.64 5.92 3.00
C THR A 208 8.72 6.59 4.00
N LYS A 209 9.05 6.50 5.30
CA LYS A 209 8.38 7.23 6.37
C LYS A 209 9.10 8.56 6.60
N LEU A 210 8.46 9.66 6.22
CA LEU A 210 8.91 11.01 6.54
C LEU A 210 8.47 11.36 7.95
N LEU A 211 9.42 11.85 8.74
CA LEU A 211 9.18 12.32 10.10
C LEU A 211 8.44 13.68 10.11
N SER A 212 7.86 14.04 11.24
CA SER A 212 7.17 15.33 11.41
C SER A 212 8.08 16.54 11.19
N ASN A 213 9.40 16.40 11.39
CA ASN A 213 10.42 17.41 11.09
C ASN A 213 10.94 17.37 9.63
N GLU A 214 10.51 16.38 8.84
CA GLU A 214 10.88 16.21 7.42
C GLU A 214 9.73 16.59 6.48
N SER A 215 8.48 16.30 6.86
CA SER A 215 7.29 16.68 6.10
C SER A 215 6.99 18.17 6.19
N VAL A 216 6.54 18.79 5.10
CA VAL A 216 6.04 20.18 5.05
C VAL A 216 4.79 20.35 5.91
N ASN A 217 4.02 19.27 6.10
CA ASN A 217 2.76 19.30 6.82
C ASN A 217 2.92 19.12 8.34
N ASN A 218 4.17 19.01 8.84
CA ASN A 218 4.50 18.81 10.26
C ASN A 218 3.86 17.56 10.89
N HIS A 219 3.53 16.55 10.09
CA HIS A 219 3.05 15.25 10.54
C HIS A 219 3.79 14.13 9.82
N PHE A 220 3.62 12.88 10.26
CA PHE A 220 4.18 11.73 9.54
C PHE A 220 3.59 11.62 8.16
N GLU A 221 4.42 11.30 7.18
CA GLU A 221 3.99 11.15 5.81
C GLU A 221 4.64 9.94 5.17
N TYR A 222 3.86 9.17 4.44
CA TYR A 222 4.34 7.99 3.73
C TYR A 222 4.46 8.26 2.25
N VAL A 223 5.65 8.02 1.72
CA VAL A 223 5.94 8.08 0.27
C VAL A 223 6.11 6.66 -0.23
N TYR A 224 5.32 6.28 -1.22
CA TYR A 224 5.35 4.94 -1.81
C TYR A 224 6.03 4.99 -3.17
N SER A 225 6.97 4.09 -3.41
CA SER A 225 7.65 3.89 -4.69
C SER A 225 7.45 2.46 -5.17
N PHE A 226 6.63 2.26 -6.20
CA PHE A 226 6.31 0.94 -6.75
C PHE A 226 7.20 0.59 -7.94
N PHE A 227 7.60 -0.68 -8.05
CA PHE A 227 8.50 -1.16 -9.11
C PHE A 227 7.94 -2.36 -9.85
N ASP A 228 8.09 -2.38 -11.17
CA ASP A 228 7.74 -3.55 -12.00
C ASP A 228 8.73 -4.73 -11.83
N VAL A 229 9.95 -4.42 -11.38
CA VAL A 229 11.06 -5.36 -11.18
C VAL A 229 11.59 -5.11 -9.77
N PRO A 230 11.86 -6.16 -8.98
CA PRO A 230 12.26 -5.96 -7.60
C PRO A 230 13.61 -5.28 -7.52
N VAL A 231 13.72 -4.28 -6.65
CA VAL A 231 14.99 -3.62 -6.30
C VAL A 231 15.72 -4.42 -5.23
N SER A 232 17.05 -4.29 -5.19
CA SER A 232 17.84 -4.84 -4.09
C SER A 232 17.58 -4.07 -2.80
N LYS A 233 17.99 -4.64 -1.66
CA LYS A 233 17.84 -3.97 -0.36
C LYS A 233 18.68 -2.69 -0.30
N GLU A 234 19.88 -2.73 -0.87
CA GLU A 234 20.79 -1.58 -0.95
C GLU A 234 20.19 -0.46 -1.81
N GLU A 235 19.63 -0.80 -2.98
CA GLU A 235 18.92 0.15 -3.85
C GLU A 235 17.69 0.76 -3.14
N ALA A 236 16.96 -0.04 -2.37
CA ALA A 236 15.82 0.43 -1.58
C ALA A 236 16.25 1.42 -0.48
N ASP A 237 17.31 1.11 0.27
CA ASP A 237 17.86 1.95 1.34
C ASP A 237 18.39 3.28 0.77
N GLU A 238 19.08 3.24 -0.37
CA GLU A 238 19.54 4.44 -1.09
C GLU A 238 18.37 5.32 -1.55
N LEU A 239 17.32 4.72 -2.10
CA LEU A 239 16.13 5.46 -2.54
C LEU A 239 15.37 6.07 -1.37
N GLU A 240 15.26 5.36 -0.24
CA GLU A 240 14.66 5.89 0.98
C GLU A 240 15.44 7.12 1.47
N ALA A 241 16.76 7.01 1.57
CA ALA A 241 17.63 8.11 1.99
C ALA A 241 17.52 9.32 1.05
N GLU A 242 17.50 9.08 -0.26
CA GLU A 242 17.34 10.14 -1.27
C GLU A 242 15.97 10.81 -1.18
N THR A 243 14.91 10.05 -0.94
CA THR A 243 13.55 10.57 -0.73
C THR A 243 13.51 11.46 0.50
N ARG A 244 14.09 11.04 1.63
CA ARG A 244 14.16 11.87 2.85
C ARG A 244 14.97 13.16 2.62
N ARG A 245 16.11 13.09 1.93
CA ARG A 245 16.92 14.27 1.57
C ARG A 245 16.14 15.28 0.73
N LYS A 246 15.39 14.81 -0.26
CA LYS A 246 14.51 15.65 -1.08
C LYS A 246 13.43 16.32 -0.22
N ALA A 247 12.82 15.59 0.71
CA ALA A 247 11.74 16.12 1.56
C ALA A 247 12.25 17.25 2.45
N ILE A 248 13.39 17.03 3.11
CA ILE A 248 14.07 18.04 3.94
C ILE A 248 14.40 19.28 3.11
N THR A 249 14.95 19.10 1.90
CA THR A 249 15.30 20.21 0.99
C THR A 249 14.06 21.02 0.58
N ILE A 250 12.95 20.35 0.26
CA ILE A 250 11.67 21.00 -0.08
C ILE A 250 11.17 21.82 1.12
N ARG A 251 11.21 21.24 2.33
CA ARG A 251 10.80 21.90 3.57
C ARG A 251 11.67 23.11 3.91
N GLU A 252 12.98 23.04 3.70
CA GLU A 252 13.91 24.16 3.91
C GLU A 252 13.80 25.26 2.82
N GLY A 253 12.83 25.15 1.90
CA GLY A 253 12.57 26.15 0.86
C GLY A 253 13.56 26.11 -0.30
N GLY A 254 14.17 24.95 -0.57
CA GLY A 254 15.12 24.75 -1.68
C GLY A 254 16.54 25.28 -1.42
N LYS A 255 16.85 25.73 -0.20
CA LYS A 255 18.22 26.10 0.17
C LYS A 255 19.00 24.85 0.55
N ALA A 256 19.73 24.28 -0.42
CA ALA A 256 20.76 23.30 -0.12
C ALA A 256 21.69 23.87 0.97
N LYS A 257 21.85 23.16 2.09
CA LYS A 257 22.98 23.39 2.98
C LYS A 257 24.25 23.19 2.16
N ALA A 258 25.00 24.27 1.96
CA ALA A 258 26.34 24.20 1.42
C ALA A 258 27.12 23.18 2.26
N ALA A 259 27.60 22.12 1.61
CA ALA A 259 28.53 21.20 2.21
C ALA A 259 29.71 22.02 2.76
N VAL A 260 30.01 21.82 4.04
CA VAL A 260 31.26 22.29 4.63
C VAL A 260 32.37 21.66 3.80
N SER A 261 33.15 22.52 3.14
CA SER A 261 34.27 22.14 2.30
C SER A 261 35.34 21.42 3.12
N SER A 262 35.58 20.14 2.85
CA SER A 262 36.94 19.59 2.90
C SER A 262 37.52 19.70 1.50
N ALA A 263 38.63 20.42 1.39
CA ALA A 263 39.31 20.71 0.15
C ALA A 263 40.10 19.51 -0.40
N ALA A 264 40.33 19.55 -1.73
CA ALA A 264 41.03 18.60 -2.62
C ALA A 264 40.13 17.43 -3.09
N GLU A 265 39.79 17.27 -4.36
CA GLU A 265 40.55 17.46 -5.60
C GLU A 265 39.71 18.08 -6.73
N LYS A 266 40.34 18.96 -7.51
CA LYS A 266 39.79 19.50 -8.76
C LYS A 266 40.08 18.53 -9.91
N GLN A 267 39.06 18.18 -10.69
CA GLN A 267 39.21 18.09 -12.15
C GLN A 267 37.89 18.31 -12.90
N LYS A 268 37.73 19.56 -13.33
CA LYS A 268 37.17 20.10 -14.58
C LYS A 268 36.45 19.11 -15.53
N VAL A 269 35.15 19.33 -15.78
CA VAL A 269 34.52 19.12 -17.11
C VAL A 269 33.49 20.23 -17.38
N GLU A 270 33.54 20.75 -18.61
CA GLU A 270 32.87 21.92 -19.17
C GLU A 270 31.34 21.79 -19.32
N ASN A 271 30.63 22.89 -19.08
CA ASN A 271 29.38 23.22 -19.80
C ASN A 271 29.77 23.77 -21.18
N PRO A 272 29.02 23.44 -22.26
CA PRO A 272 28.33 24.55 -22.91
C PRO A 272 26.96 24.22 -23.55
N TYR A 273 26.02 25.11 -23.21
CA TYR A 273 25.02 25.81 -24.02
C TYR A 273 23.84 25.13 -24.75
N LEU A 274 22.71 25.78 -24.47
CA LEU A 274 21.42 25.86 -25.16
C LEU A 274 21.53 26.14 -26.66
N ASP A 275 20.62 25.54 -27.43
CA ASP A 275 19.92 26.21 -28.54
C ASP A 275 18.51 25.61 -28.71
N THR A 276 17.49 26.47 -28.69
CA THR A 276 16.13 26.29 -29.24
C THR A 276 15.99 27.32 -30.37
N PRO A 277 15.18 27.13 -31.45
CA PRO A 277 13.70 26.93 -31.38
C PRO A 277 13.10 26.20 -32.64
N PRO A 278 11.81 26.33 -33.03
CA PRO A 278 10.57 25.88 -32.38
C PRO A 278 9.61 25.06 -33.32
N ALA A 279 8.65 24.30 -32.77
CA ALA A 279 7.28 24.12 -33.31
C ALA A 279 6.40 23.18 -32.44
N GLU A 280 5.30 23.74 -31.92
CA GLU A 280 3.92 23.21 -31.73
C GLU A 280 3.64 21.78 -31.18
N THR A 281 3.22 21.72 -29.89
CA THR A 281 2.25 20.81 -29.16
C THR A 281 2.19 19.28 -29.41
N PRO A 282 1.83 18.42 -28.41
CA PRO A 282 1.16 18.69 -27.12
C PRO A 282 1.92 18.22 -25.86
N LEU A 283 1.49 18.74 -24.71
CA LEU A 283 2.00 18.47 -23.36
C LEU A 283 2.05 16.98 -23.01
N SER A 284 3.25 16.40 -23.04
CA SER A 284 3.55 15.10 -22.45
C SER A 284 4.16 15.29 -21.05
N GLU A 285 3.46 14.83 -20.02
CA GLU A 285 3.98 14.73 -18.66
C GLU A 285 5.27 13.90 -18.66
N ILE A 286 6.35 14.50 -18.14
CA ILE A 286 7.68 13.90 -18.08
C ILE A 286 7.64 12.76 -17.04
N GLN A 287 7.56 11.53 -17.55
CA GLN A 287 7.63 10.31 -16.75
C GLN A 287 9.10 10.07 -16.35
N GLY A 288 9.39 9.99 -15.06
CA GLY A 288 10.73 9.74 -14.53
C GLY A 288 11.31 8.42 -15.04
N GLN A 289 12.49 8.49 -15.64
CA GLN A 289 13.24 7.36 -16.21
C GLN A 289 14.44 7.05 -15.31
N TYR A 290 14.63 5.79 -14.94
CA TYR A 290 15.89 5.30 -14.35
C TYR A 290 16.49 4.24 -15.28
N ASN A 291 17.73 4.51 -15.72
CA ASN A 291 18.54 3.60 -16.52
C ASN A 291 19.45 2.79 -15.58
N ASN A 292 19.40 1.45 -15.63
CA ASN A 292 20.33 0.58 -14.92
C ASN A 292 21.23 -0.18 -15.91
N ASN A 293 22.42 0.37 -16.17
CA ASN A 293 23.52 -0.41 -16.73
C ASN A 293 24.64 -0.44 -15.68
N ASN A 294 24.93 -1.62 -15.11
CA ASN A 294 26.25 -2.23 -15.17
C ASN A 294 26.32 -3.52 -14.34
N THR A 295 26.53 -4.62 -15.05
CA THR A 295 26.97 -5.91 -14.51
C THR A 295 28.50 -5.90 -14.41
N LYS A 296 29.09 -6.36 -13.29
CA LYS A 296 30.18 -7.38 -13.23
C LYS A 296 30.84 -7.54 -11.85
N GLN A 297 30.83 -8.82 -11.41
CA GLN A 297 31.89 -9.64 -10.79
C GLN A 297 32.40 -9.38 -9.35
N LYS A 298 31.96 -10.31 -8.49
CA LYS A 298 32.65 -11.06 -7.41
C LYS A 298 33.97 -10.51 -6.87
N ASN A 299 34.04 -10.43 -5.54
CA ASN A 299 35.07 -11.13 -4.74
C ASN A 299 34.60 -11.37 -3.29
N GLN A 300 35.33 -12.26 -2.64
CA GLN A 300 34.98 -13.17 -1.56
C GLN A 300 35.31 -12.60 -0.16
N LEU A 301 34.63 -13.15 0.87
CA LEU A 301 35.07 -13.46 2.26
C LEU A 301 34.60 -12.62 3.47
N LEU A 302 33.81 -13.33 4.30
CA LEU A 302 33.97 -13.67 5.73
C LEU A 302 33.48 -12.74 6.88
N CYS A 303 32.39 -13.23 7.48
CA CYS A 303 32.00 -13.40 8.90
C CYS A 303 32.28 -12.37 10.03
N ASP A 304 31.25 -12.32 10.89
CA ASP A 304 31.23 -12.13 12.35
C ASP A 304 31.42 -10.71 12.94
N LYS A 305 30.33 -10.16 13.47
CA LYS A 305 30.03 -10.27 14.92
C LYS A 305 28.65 -9.70 15.25
N SER A 306 27.88 -10.53 15.94
CA SER A 306 26.63 -10.19 16.62
C SER A 306 26.87 -9.12 17.71
N SER A 307 25.91 -8.23 17.88
CA SER A 307 25.72 -7.48 19.13
C SER A 307 24.25 -7.53 19.47
N ILE A 308 23.94 -8.49 20.34
CA ILE A 308 22.64 -8.67 20.99
C ILE A 308 22.58 -7.60 22.08
N ILE A 309 21.77 -6.56 21.87
CA ILE A 309 21.30 -5.70 22.95
C ILE A 309 20.00 -6.35 23.47
N PRO A 310 19.87 -6.67 24.77
CA PRO A 310 18.62 -7.22 25.29
C PRO A 310 17.51 -6.16 25.18
N PRO A 311 16.29 -6.51 24.74
CA PRO A 311 15.18 -5.57 24.73
C PRO A 311 14.81 -5.17 26.16
N ALA A 312 14.56 -3.88 26.37
CA ALA A 312 14.02 -3.37 27.63
C ALA A 312 12.62 -3.95 27.86
N THR A 313 12.35 -4.39 29.09
CA THR A 313 11.05 -4.94 29.50
C THR A 313 9.97 -3.85 29.38
N LYS A 314 9.01 -4.05 28.47
CA LYS A 314 7.85 -3.17 28.26
C LYS A 314 6.79 -3.38 29.36
N PRO A 315 5.94 -2.39 29.67
CA PRO A 315 5.02 -2.47 30.80
C PRO A 315 3.96 -3.56 30.59
N THR A 316 3.73 -4.37 31.63
CA THR A 316 2.66 -5.37 31.64
C THR A 316 1.31 -4.69 31.88
N PHE A 317 0.43 -4.78 30.90
CA PHE A 317 -0.97 -4.36 31.00
C PHE A 317 -1.74 -5.39 31.84
N ASN A 318 -1.65 -5.31 33.16
CA ASN A 318 -2.61 -5.97 34.03
C ASN A 318 -3.88 -5.12 34.07
N ILE A 319 -4.76 -5.34 33.09
CA ILE A 319 -6.14 -4.90 33.19
C ILE A 319 -6.81 -5.96 34.08
N PRO A 320 -7.11 -5.71 35.37
CA PRO A 320 -8.06 -6.58 36.06
C PRO A 320 -9.32 -6.58 35.22
N SER A 321 -9.96 -7.74 35.00
CA SER A 321 -11.25 -7.83 34.31
C SER A 321 -12.19 -6.78 34.89
N VAL A 322 -12.22 -5.60 34.26
CA VAL A 322 -13.24 -4.61 34.48
C VAL A 322 -14.44 -5.32 33.88
N GLU A 323 -15.37 -5.67 34.76
CA GLU A 323 -16.72 -6.06 34.40
C GLU A 323 -17.07 -5.30 33.14
N LYS A 324 -17.50 -6.01 32.09
CA LYS A 324 -18.26 -5.42 30.98
C LYS A 324 -19.05 -4.29 31.61
N SER A 325 -18.68 -3.05 31.33
CA SER A 325 -19.39 -1.92 31.88
C SER A 325 -20.73 -1.95 31.17
N ALA A 326 -21.64 -2.70 31.78
CA ALA A 326 -23.03 -2.77 31.43
C ALA A 326 -23.54 -1.34 31.46
N GLU A 327 -24.23 -0.98 30.39
CA GLU A 327 -25.10 0.19 30.30
C GLU A 327 -24.48 1.52 30.75
N ARG A 328 -23.72 2.16 29.87
CA ARG A 328 -23.73 3.63 29.81
C ARG A 328 -24.40 4.07 28.51
N VAL A 329 -25.69 4.40 28.64
CA VAL A 329 -26.50 5.32 27.82
C VAL A 329 -25.81 5.75 26.51
N THR A 330 -25.99 4.94 25.47
CA THR A 330 -25.50 5.16 24.10
C THR A 330 -26.53 5.96 23.30
N ASP A 331 -26.68 7.26 23.56
CA ASP A 331 -27.63 8.11 22.81
C ASP A 331 -27.09 9.52 22.46
N GLY A 332 -25.76 9.69 22.43
CA GLY A 332 -25.15 11.01 22.22
C GLY A 332 -23.93 11.07 21.29
N TYR A 333 -23.46 9.96 20.73
CA TYR A 333 -22.33 9.93 19.81
C TYR A 333 -22.83 9.86 18.37
N ASN A 334 -22.35 10.75 17.50
CA ASN A 334 -22.50 10.57 16.07
C ASN A 334 -21.57 9.43 15.62
N ALA A 335 -22.13 8.28 15.25
CA ALA A 335 -21.37 7.10 14.85
C ALA A 335 -20.43 7.40 13.66
N GLU A 336 -20.87 8.25 12.72
CA GLU A 336 -20.06 8.66 11.57
C GLU A 336 -18.85 9.51 11.99
N GLU A 337 -19.02 10.35 13.02
CA GLU A 337 -17.95 11.20 13.55
C GLU A 337 -16.89 10.38 14.31
N VAL A 338 -17.33 9.40 15.10
CA VAL A 338 -16.44 8.45 15.80
C VAL A 338 -15.63 7.63 14.80
N GLU A 339 -16.26 7.11 13.76
CA GLU A 339 -15.58 6.35 12.71
C GLU A 339 -14.54 7.23 11.99
N TYR A 340 -14.92 8.45 11.60
CA TYR A 340 -14.01 9.41 10.97
C TYR A 340 -12.78 9.71 11.85
N PHE A 341 -12.98 10.06 13.12
CA PHE A 341 -11.86 10.37 14.01
C PHE A 341 -11.02 9.14 14.35
N THR A 342 -11.62 7.94 14.38
CA THR A 342 -10.86 6.69 14.52
C THR A 342 -9.89 6.49 13.36
N GLU A 343 -10.31 6.78 12.13
CA GLU A 343 -9.40 6.70 10.98
C GLU A 343 -8.27 7.73 11.07
N VAL A 344 -8.59 8.97 11.41
CA VAL A 344 -7.59 10.05 11.55
C VAL A 344 -6.58 9.72 12.64
N VAL A 345 -7.03 9.28 13.81
CA VAL A 345 -6.14 8.92 14.92
C VAL A 345 -5.28 7.70 14.56
N ARG A 346 -5.85 6.65 13.94
CA ARG A 346 -5.06 5.49 13.49
C ARG A 346 -3.96 5.87 12.51
N ASP A 347 -4.24 6.80 11.59
CA ASP A 347 -3.24 7.27 10.63
C ASP A 347 -2.18 8.15 11.31
N ASN A 348 -2.56 9.04 12.24
CA ASN A 348 -1.63 9.89 13.01
C ASN A 348 -0.69 9.09 13.93
N LEU A 349 -1.23 8.05 14.56
CA LEU A 349 -0.49 7.17 15.47
C LEU A 349 0.27 6.06 14.75
N ASP A 350 0.18 5.98 13.41
CA ASP A 350 0.80 4.91 12.65
C ASP A 350 0.39 3.53 13.20
N TYR A 351 -0.92 3.28 13.26
CA TYR A 351 -1.55 2.15 13.96
C TYR A 351 -0.82 0.81 13.77
N TRP A 352 -0.38 0.53 12.54
CA TRP A 352 0.33 -0.72 12.25
C TRP A 352 1.70 -0.79 12.90
N HIS A 353 2.47 0.30 12.87
CA HIS A 353 3.73 0.37 13.60
C HIS A 353 3.50 0.30 15.11
N LEU A 354 2.48 0.99 15.64
CA LEU A 354 2.12 0.91 17.05
C LEU A 354 1.81 -0.54 17.45
N GLY A 355 0.98 -1.23 16.68
CA GLY A 355 0.65 -2.64 16.89
C GLY A 355 1.88 -3.55 16.84
N ASP A 356 2.71 -3.42 15.80
CA ASP A 356 3.96 -4.19 15.68
C ASP A 356 4.94 -3.90 16.83
N TRP A 357 5.05 -2.65 17.26
CA TRP A 357 5.89 -2.24 18.38
C TRP A 357 5.40 -2.86 19.69
N LEU A 358 4.09 -2.87 19.94
CA LEU A 358 3.49 -3.49 21.12
C LEU A 358 3.61 -5.01 21.11
N CYS A 359 3.63 -5.66 19.94
CA CYS A 359 3.81 -7.11 19.80
C CYS A 359 5.24 -7.62 20.13
N GLN A 360 6.22 -6.75 20.34
CA GLN A 360 7.64 -7.15 20.53
C GLN A 360 7.89 -8.06 21.74
N ASP A 361 7.00 -8.04 22.73
CA ASP A 361 7.08 -8.90 23.92
C ASP A 361 6.24 -10.19 23.79
N GLY A 362 5.69 -10.46 22.60
CA GLY A 362 4.91 -11.65 22.29
C GLY A 362 3.41 -11.56 22.64
N ARG A 363 2.91 -10.40 23.07
CA ARG A 363 1.48 -10.15 23.34
C ARG A 363 0.71 -9.67 22.10
N ASP A 364 -0.61 -9.60 22.23
CA ASP A 364 -1.49 -9.02 21.21
C ASP A 364 -1.41 -7.49 21.23
N GLY A 365 -0.35 -6.96 20.62
CA GLY A 365 -0.11 -5.52 20.54
C GLY A 365 -1.15 -4.77 19.70
N TYR A 366 -1.88 -5.45 18.81
CA TYR A 366 -2.91 -4.82 18.00
C TYR A 366 -4.20 -4.55 18.80
N ALA A 367 -4.56 -5.45 19.72
CA ALA A 367 -5.62 -5.20 20.70
C ALA A 367 -5.27 -4.02 21.62
N GLU A 368 -4.02 -3.94 22.10
CA GLU A 368 -3.53 -2.82 22.90
C GLU A 368 -3.52 -1.50 22.11
N ALA A 369 -3.13 -1.54 20.83
CA ALA A 369 -3.18 -0.38 19.94
C ALA A 369 -4.63 0.11 19.71
N ASP A 370 -5.60 -0.80 19.59
CA ASP A 370 -7.02 -0.44 19.48
C ASP A 370 -7.54 0.27 20.73
N GLU A 371 -7.14 -0.17 21.93
CA GLU A 371 -7.47 0.51 23.19
C GLU A 371 -6.87 1.91 23.25
N ILE A 372 -5.59 2.08 22.86
CA ILE A 372 -4.93 3.39 22.84
C ILE A 372 -5.63 4.35 21.87
N VAL A 373 -5.95 3.89 20.66
CA VAL A 373 -6.74 4.66 19.69
C VAL A 373 -8.10 5.02 20.29
N GLY A 374 -8.79 4.05 20.89
CA GLY A 374 -10.09 4.23 21.53
C GLY A 374 -10.05 5.30 22.62
N PHE A 375 -9.03 5.31 23.47
CA PHE A 375 -8.87 6.33 24.51
C PHE A 375 -8.77 7.74 23.93
N ILE A 376 -8.02 7.91 22.85
CA ILE A 376 -7.83 9.22 22.20
C ILE A 376 -9.10 9.64 21.47
N VAL A 377 -9.75 8.73 20.74
CA VAL A 377 -11.00 9.00 20.01
C VAL A 377 -12.13 9.36 20.95
N ASP A 378 -12.30 8.61 22.05
CA ASP A 378 -13.33 8.93 23.04
C ASP A 378 -13.11 10.31 23.67
N GLU A 379 -11.86 10.72 23.84
CA GLU A 379 -11.55 12.05 24.36
C GLU A 379 -11.82 13.14 23.30
N ILE A 380 -11.62 12.85 22.02
CA ILE A 380 -11.95 13.75 20.91
C ILE A 380 -13.47 13.91 20.77
N CYS A 381 -14.21 12.80 20.83
CA CYS A 381 -15.64 12.73 20.53
C CYS A 381 -16.55 12.92 21.75
N SER A 382 -15.99 13.13 22.94
CA SER A 382 -16.79 13.24 24.16
C SER A 382 -17.79 14.41 24.10
N PRO A 383 -19.07 14.19 24.44
CA PRO A 383 -20.11 15.22 24.41
C PRO A 383 -19.97 16.26 25.53
N LEU A 384 -19.04 16.06 26.48
CA LEU A 384 -18.86 16.96 27.61
C LEU A 384 -18.10 18.24 27.18
N PRO A 385 -18.58 19.44 27.54
CA PRO A 385 -17.98 20.71 27.10
C PRO A 385 -16.57 20.96 27.67
N TYR A 386 -16.21 20.28 28.76
CA TYR A 386 -14.91 20.37 29.41
C TYR A 386 -14.39 18.98 29.80
N THR A 387 -13.05 18.84 29.83
CA THR A 387 -12.36 17.71 30.46
C THR A 387 -11.47 18.21 31.59
N THR A 388 -11.51 17.50 32.70
CA THR A 388 -10.58 17.74 33.81
C THR A 388 -9.34 16.87 33.67
N LEU A 389 -8.18 17.48 33.45
CA LEU A 389 -6.87 16.82 33.46
C LEU A 389 -6.06 17.33 34.65
N ARG A 390 -5.57 16.43 35.52
CA ARG A 390 -4.81 16.75 36.76
C ARG A 390 -5.45 17.85 37.63
N GLY A 391 -6.78 17.88 37.70
CA GLY A 391 -7.52 18.85 38.51
C GLY A 391 -7.80 20.20 37.83
N GLN A 392 -7.32 20.42 36.60
CA GLN A 392 -7.62 21.61 35.81
C GLN A 392 -8.63 21.30 34.71
N ALA A 393 -9.65 22.16 34.55
CA ALA A 393 -10.66 22.03 33.51
C ALA A 393 -10.19 22.72 32.21
N PHE A 394 -10.24 21.98 31.11
CA PHE A 394 -9.92 22.48 29.77
C PHE A 394 -11.14 22.40 28.85
N PRO A 395 -11.39 23.42 28.00
CA PRO A 395 -12.46 23.35 27.01
C PRO A 395 -12.26 22.19 26.03
N ARG A 396 -13.34 21.50 25.65
CA ARG A 396 -13.30 20.36 24.72
C ARG A 396 -12.54 20.64 23.43
N ALA A 397 -12.77 21.80 22.82
CA ALA A 397 -12.10 22.20 21.58
C ALA A 397 -10.56 22.25 21.70
N VAL A 398 -10.05 22.63 22.89
CA VAL A 398 -8.61 22.67 23.16
C VAL A 398 -8.05 21.25 23.28
N ILE A 399 -8.75 20.38 24.01
CA ILE A 399 -8.37 18.96 24.13
C ILE A 399 -8.39 18.30 22.75
N GLN A 400 -9.45 18.49 21.98
CA GLN A 400 -9.62 17.93 20.64
C GLN A 400 -8.47 18.35 19.72
N SER A 401 -8.12 19.64 19.71
CA SER A 401 -7.01 20.17 18.90
C SER A 401 -5.66 19.58 19.27
N LYS A 402 -5.41 19.31 20.56
CA LYS A 402 -4.19 18.64 21.02
C LYS A 402 -4.22 17.14 20.71
N MET A 403 -5.28 16.42 21.06
CA MET A 403 -5.38 14.98 20.82
C MET A 403 -5.23 14.61 19.34
N LEU A 404 -5.76 15.44 18.43
CA LEU A 404 -5.59 15.25 16.98
C LEU A 404 -4.16 15.47 16.47
N LYS A 405 -3.26 16.04 17.27
CA LYS A 405 -1.83 16.20 16.94
C LYS A 405 -0.96 15.10 17.54
N ALA A 406 -1.53 14.23 18.38
CA ALA A 406 -0.82 13.08 18.92
C ALA A 406 -0.30 12.22 17.78
N ASN A 407 0.94 11.77 17.91
CA ASN A 407 1.63 10.97 16.90
C ASN A 407 2.39 9.82 17.59
N ILE A 408 2.91 8.87 16.82
CA ILE A 408 3.53 7.67 17.39
C ILE A 408 4.65 7.97 18.41
N TYR A 409 5.53 8.95 18.18
CA TYR A 409 6.61 9.24 19.12
C TYR A 409 6.11 9.75 20.47
N MET A 410 5.07 10.58 20.45
CA MET A 410 4.45 11.09 21.68
C MET A 410 3.80 9.95 22.45
N VAL A 411 3.13 9.04 21.74
CA VAL A 411 2.51 7.86 22.36
C VAL A 411 3.57 6.89 22.90
N GLU A 412 4.59 6.53 22.13
CA GLU A 412 5.69 5.69 22.58
C GLU A 412 6.40 6.29 23.79
N ASN A 413 6.75 7.59 23.74
CA ASN A 413 7.40 8.26 24.87
C ASN A 413 6.50 8.27 26.11
N VAL A 414 5.20 8.54 25.96
CA VAL A 414 4.25 8.46 27.08
C VAL A 414 4.18 7.05 27.64
N LEU A 415 4.07 6.01 26.81
CA LEU A 415 3.99 4.62 27.23
C LEU A 415 5.29 4.15 27.92
N GLU A 416 6.46 4.51 27.38
CA GLU A 416 7.76 4.22 27.98
C GLU A 416 7.96 4.93 29.33
N ASN A 417 7.46 6.16 29.47
CA ASN A 417 7.53 6.89 30.73
C ASN A 417 6.51 6.35 31.74
N MET A 418 5.32 5.98 31.30
CA MET A 418 4.32 5.29 32.13
C MET A 418 4.84 3.96 32.65
N ALA A 419 5.65 3.23 31.88
CA ALA A 419 6.27 1.98 32.30
C ALA A 419 7.20 2.11 33.51
N LYS A 420 7.73 3.31 33.74
CA LYS A 420 8.63 3.61 34.86
C LYS A 420 7.88 4.05 36.12
N VAL A 421 6.56 4.21 36.05
CA VAL A 421 5.72 4.71 37.14
C VAL A 421 4.93 3.57 37.75
N ASP A 422 5.25 3.25 39.01
CA ASP A 422 4.50 2.24 39.77
C ASP A 422 3.12 2.78 40.24
N ASN A 423 2.17 1.86 40.45
CA ASN A 423 0.85 2.13 41.04
C ASN A 423 -0.10 3.07 40.26
N ILE A 424 -0.10 3.02 38.93
CA ILE A 424 -1.10 3.71 38.11
C ILE A 424 -2.48 3.07 38.35
N LYS A 425 -3.40 3.80 38.99
CA LYS A 425 -4.77 3.32 39.30
C LYS A 425 -5.73 3.33 38.11
N ASP A 426 -5.58 4.32 37.24
CA ASP A 426 -6.42 4.51 36.06
C ASP A 426 -5.50 4.80 34.87
N PHE A 427 -5.21 3.74 34.10
CA PHE A 427 -4.30 3.81 32.96
C PHE A 427 -4.76 4.85 31.95
N ARG A 428 -6.05 4.82 31.59
CA ARG A 428 -6.62 5.71 30.58
C ARG A 428 -6.49 7.18 30.95
N ARG A 429 -6.91 7.56 32.16
CA ARG A 429 -6.81 8.97 32.60
C ARG A 429 -5.37 9.44 32.67
N TYR A 430 -4.46 8.57 33.14
CA TYR A 430 -3.04 8.91 33.21
C TYR A 430 -2.42 9.06 31.83
N PHE A 431 -2.74 8.16 30.90
CA PHE A 431 -2.31 8.20 29.50
C PHE A 431 -2.76 9.49 28.82
N ILE A 432 -4.07 9.79 28.83
CA ILE A 432 -4.62 11.01 28.20
C ILE A 432 -4.01 12.27 28.80
N SER A 433 -3.84 12.32 30.12
CA SER A 433 -3.19 13.46 30.77
C SER A 433 -1.71 13.60 30.39
N SER A 434 -0.99 12.50 30.21
CA SER A 434 0.44 12.53 29.87
C SER A 434 0.62 12.90 28.40
N LEU A 435 -0.20 12.33 27.52
CA LEU A 435 -0.26 12.67 26.11
C LEU A 435 -0.61 14.14 25.88
N TYR A 436 -1.56 14.70 26.65
CA TYR A 436 -1.89 16.12 26.57
C TYR A 436 -0.70 17.06 26.87
N ASN A 437 0.23 16.64 27.72
CA ASN A 437 1.43 17.42 28.06
C ASN A 437 2.56 17.23 27.04
N GLU A 438 2.59 16.08 26.39
CA GLU A 438 3.60 15.73 25.39
C GLU A 438 3.33 16.38 24.02
N VAL A 439 2.04 16.58 23.69
CA VAL A 439 1.57 17.28 22.48
C VAL A 439 1.59 18.78 22.68
#